data_AF-A0A8S1XB02-F1
#
_entry.id   AF-A0A8S1XB02-F1
#
_cell.length_a   1.000
_cell.length_b   1.000
_cell.length_c   1.000
_cell.angle_alpha   90.00
_cell.angle_beta   90.00
_cell.angle_gamma   90.00
#
_symmetry.space_group_name_H-M   'P 1'
#
loop_
_entity.id
_entity.type
_entity.pdbx_description
1 polymer ?
#
loop_
_entity_poly.entity_id
_entity_poly.type
_entity_poly.pdbx_seq_one_letter_code
_entity_poly.pdbx_strand_id
1 'polypeptide(L)'
;MNKTLKFNRRLQQPSEQMGFCVQCFSFIPITEIDSHCLSCMENKRNIECYSDNISFQLEHINQVAQNGMDKCEKGSEKSKYLIRIQELCKHIQSIKCYNMLSIKKLEDLESEVKVLLSYPPQSMSVVMMLTRLQSLLKEKLELQNQRKQITYNSLPQNSTARIKTEQNNSDNNNSIYDYRQFQSENNLKQSLEFKRNFYSKCLEMKVKLPKNHPAQQILVQDLYNFVIKKNYTQEQAVNFIKKCFMEYEIN
;
A
#
# COMPACT_ATOMS: atom_id res chain seq x y z
N MET A 1 -53.84 18.82 38.12
CA MET A 1 -52.37 18.76 38.26
C MET A 1 -51.78 18.21 36.96
N ASN A 2 -51.34 19.09 36.05
CA ASN A 2 -50.75 18.69 34.76
C ASN A 2 -49.23 18.73 34.86
N LYS A 3 -48.58 17.56 34.78
CA LYS A 3 -47.12 17.45 34.67
C LYS A 3 -46.72 17.51 33.20
N THR A 4 -46.28 18.68 32.75
CA THR A 4 -45.60 18.86 31.46
C THR A 4 -44.23 18.17 31.49
N LEU A 5 -44.09 17.10 30.72
CA LEU A 5 -42.80 16.48 30.38
C LEU A 5 -42.00 17.43 29.49
N LYS A 6 -40.95 18.05 30.05
CA LYS A 6 -39.96 18.81 29.28
C LYS A 6 -39.10 17.84 28.48
N PHE A 7 -39.27 17.82 27.15
CA PHE A 7 -38.35 17.18 26.24
C PHE A 7 -37.00 17.93 26.27
N ASN A 8 -36.01 17.34 26.91
CA ASN A 8 -34.62 17.74 26.75
C ASN A 8 -34.17 17.40 25.32
N ARG A 9 -34.16 18.40 24.43
CA ARG A 9 -33.40 18.32 23.18
C ARG A 9 -31.92 18.22 23.58
N ARG A 10 -31.35 17.02 23.48
CA ARG A 10 -29.90 16.86 23.46
C ARG A 10 -29.42 17.61 22.22
N LEU A 11 -28.75 18.74 22.41
CA LEU A 11 -27.92 19.34 21.39
C LEU A 11 -26.88 18.28 21.02
N GLN A 12 -27.05 17.64 19.87
CA GLN A 12 -25.99 16.84 19.27
C GLN A 12 -24.84 17.83 19.03
N GLN A 13 -23.73 17.63 19.76
CA GLN A 13 -22.47 18.22 19.35
C GLN A 13 -22.24 17.83 17.88
N PRO A 14 -21.70 18.72 17.03
CA PRO A 14 -21.37 18.36 15.66
C PRO A 14 -20.45 17.13 15.78
N SER A 15 -20.96 15.97 15.36
CA SER A 15 -20.13 14.79 15.26
C SER A 15 -18.95 15.19 14.39
N GLU A 16 -17.74 14.84 14.82
CA GLU A 16 -16.52 14.93 14.03
C GLU A 16 -16.73 14.07 12.77
N GLN A 17 -17.43 14.63 11.79
CA GLN A 17 -17.68 13.96 10.54
C GLN A 17 -16.33 13.88 9.86
N MET A 18 -15.92 12.65 9.53
CA MET A 18 -14.67 12.38 8.84
C MET A 18 -15.00 12.02 7.39
N GLY A 19 -14.34 12.65 6.44
CA GLY A 19 -14.33 12.22 5.05
C GLY A 19 -13.10 11.37 4.75
N PHE A 20 -13.19 10.51 3.73
CA PHE A 20 -12.13 9.61 3.34
C PHE A 20 -11.46 10.10 2.05
N CYS A 21 -10.16 10.40 2.12
CA CYS A 21 -9.39 10.79 0.94
C CYS A 21 -8.90 9.54 0.20
N VAL A 22 -9.38 9.34 -1.03
CA VAL A 22 -8.96 8.20 -1.89
C VAL A 22 -7.51 8.31 -2.38
N GLN A 23 -6.90 9.49 -2.28
CA GLN A 23 -5.56 9.74 -2.80
C GLN A 23 -4.46 9.30 -1.84
N CYS A 24 -4.66 9.51 -0.53
CA CYS A 24 -3.75 9.09 0.53
C CYS A 24 -4.34 8.01 1.46
N PHE A 25 -5.56 7.54 1.19
CA PHE A 25 -6.29 6.57 2.00
C PHE A 25 -6.49 6.99 3.48
N SER A 26 -6.57 8.30 3.74
CA SER A 26 -6.69 8.86 5.10
C SER A 26 -8.10 9.34 5.43
N PHE A 27 -8.49 9.17 6.69
CA PHE A 27 -9.68 9.81 7.26
C PHE A 27 -9.34 11.21 7.75
N ILE A 28 -10.16 12.18 7.36
CA ILE A 28 -9.85 13.61 7.50
C ILE A 28 -11.10 14.31 8.01
N PRO A 29 -10.98 15.23 8.98
CA PRO A 29 -12.12 16.04 9.40
C PRO A 29 -12.79 16.69 8.19
N ILE A 30 -14.13 16.63 8.12
CA ILE A 30 -14.88 17.16 6.97
C ILE A 30 -14.68 18.66 6.80
N THR A 31 -14.26 19.36 7.85
CA THR A 31 -13.88 20.78 7.84
C THR A 31 -12.57 21.05 7.11
N GLU A 32 -11.69 20.05 7.00
CA GLU A 32 -10.35 20.16 6.41
C GLU A 32 -10.23 19.39 5.09
N ILE A 33 -11.27 18.66 4.67
CA ILE A 33 -11.18 17.75 3.52
C ILE A 33 -10.89 18.46 2.21
N ASP A 34 -11.45 19.64 1.97
CA ASP A 34 -11.24 20.39 0.73
C ASP A 34 -9.79 20.90 0.65
N SER A 35 -9.27 21.49 1.73
CA SER A 35 -7.86 21.91 1.83
C SER A 35 -6.91 20.73 1.73
N HIS A 36 -7.26 19.59 2.31
CA HIS A 36 -6.48 18.37 2.18
C HIS A 36 -6.48 17.86 0.73
N CYS A 37 -7.63 17.81 0.06
CA CYS A 37 -7.71 17.28 -1.30
C CYS A 37 -6.80 18.08 -2.25
N LEU A 38 -6.79 19.40 -2.13
CA LEU A 38 -5.91 20.28 -2.91
C LEU A 38 -4.42 19.96 -2.67
N SER A 39 -4.00 19.98 -1.40
CA SER A 39 -2.61 19.71 -1.02
C SER A 39 -2.17 18.27 -1.30
N CYS A 40 -3.05 17.29 -1.13
CA CYS A 40 -2.79 15.87 -1.38
C CYS A 40 -2.61 15.59 -2.88
N MET A 41 -3.42 16.23 -3.73
CA MET A 41 -3.26 16.13 -5.18
C MET A 41 -1.95 16.75 -5.64
N GLU A 42 -1.61 17.94 -5.13
CA GLU A 42 -0.35 18.63 -5.45
C GLU A 42 0.86 17.83 -4.99
N ASN A 43 0.84 17.32 -3.75
CA ASN A 43 1.90 16.46 -3.23
C ASN A 43 2.08 15.17 -4.05
N LYS A 44 0.98 14.53 -4.50
CA LYS A 44 1.10 13.36 -5.36
C LYS A 44 1.75 13.70 -6.70
N ARG A 45 1.35 14.81 -7.35
CA ARG A 45 1.99 15.27 -8.60
C ARG A 45 3.47 15.58 -8.42
N ASN A 46 3.82 16.25 -7.32
CA ASN A 46 5.21 16.56 -7.00
C ASN A 46 6.03 15.27 -6.83
N ILE A 47 5.54 14.30 -6.06
CA ILE A 47 6.24 13.03 -5.85
C ILE A 47 6.38 12.23 -7.17
N GLU A 48 5.37 12.24 -8.04
CA GLU A 48 5.45 11.62 -9.36
C GLU A 48 6.51 12.31 -10.24
N CYS A 49 6.51 13.65 -10.28
CA CYS A 49 7.51 14.43 -11.00
C CYS A 49 8.95 14.16 -10.50
N TYR A 50 9.16 14.10 -9.17
CA TYR A 50 10.46 13.75 -8.60
C TYR A 50 10.90 12.32 -8.96
N SER A 51 9.96 11.37 -8.96
CA SER A 51 10.23 9.99 -9.38
C SER A 51 10.65 9.91 -10.86
N ASP A 52 10.00 10.68 -11.74
CA ASP A 52 10.32 10.74 -13.16
C ASP A 52 11.69 11.39 -13.39
N ASN A 53 12.00 12.46 -12.66
CA ASN A 53 13.31 13.11 -12.71
C ASN A 53 14.44 12.16 -12.29
N ILE A 54 14.27 11.41 -11.20
CA ILE A 54 15.24 10.38 -10.79
C ILE A 54 15.42 9.33 -11.89
N SER A 55 14.33 8.88 -12.49
CA SER A 55 14.36 7.87 -13.56
C SER A 55 15.12 8.37 -14.79
N PHE A 56 14.87 9.62 -15.20
CA PHE A 56 15.58 10.27 -16.29
C PHE A 56 17.09 10.38 -16.02
N GLN A 57 17.47 10.77 -14.81
CA GLN A 57 18.88 10.91 -14.45
C GLN A 57 19.62 9.57 -14.35
N LEU A 58 18.95 8.52 -13.87
CA LEU A 58 19.50 7.16 -13.90
C LEU A 58 19.74 6.70 -15.33
N GLU A 59 18.83 7.01 -16.25
CA GLU A 59 18.99 6.69 -17.67
C GLU A 59 20.19 7.42 -18.28
N HIS A 60 20.34 8.71 -17.96
CA HIS A 60 21.49 9.49 -18.39
C HIS A 60 22.81 8.92 -17.87
N ILE A 61 22.91 8.53 -16.59
CA ILE A 61 24.11 7.88 -16.03
C ILE A 61 24.39 6.56 -16.76
N ASN A 62 23.36 5.75 -17.01
CA ASN A 62 23.49 4.48 -17.70
C ASN A 62 24.01 4.67 -19.14
N GLN A 63 23.53 5.70 -19.84
CA GLN A 63 23.99 6.05 -21.20
C GLN A 63 25.44 6.55 -21.19
N VAL A 64 25.82 7.40 -20.24
CA VAL A 64 27.21 7.85 -20.09
C VAL A 64 28.14 6.67 -19.77
N ALA A 65 27.71 5.75 -18.92
CA ALA A 65 28.47 4.54 -18.60
C ALA A 65 28.63 3.63 -19.83
N GLN A 66 27.58 3.46 -20.64
CA GLN A 66 27.63 2.69 -21.89
C GLN A 66 28.62 3.29 -22.90
N ASN A 67 28.53 4.60 -23.13
CA ASN A 67 29.44 5.30 -24.03
C ASN A 67 30.90 5.23 -23.55
N GLY A 68 31.10 5.19 -22.22
CA GLY A 68 32.40 4.98 -21.60
C GLY A 68 32.93 3.57 -21.80
N MET A 69 32.06 2.56 -21.78
CA MET A 69 32.40 1.15 -22.02
C MET A 69 32.88 0.91 -23.44
N ASP A 70 32.20 1.49 -24.44
CA ASP A 70 32.54 1.30 -25.85
C ASP A 70 33.94 1.85 -26.20
N LYS A 71 34.46 2.77 -25.39
CA LYS A 71 35.77 3.41 -25.54
C LYS A 71 36.85 2.82 -24.63
N CYS A 72 36.52 1.83 -23.79
CA CYS A 72 37.42 1.30 -22.78
C CYS A 72 37.92 -0.10 -23.15
N GLU A 73 39.16 -0.41 -22.81
CA GLU A 73 39.72 -1.75 -23.00
C GLU A 73 38.95 -2.77 -22.15
N LYS A 74 38.51 -3.85 -22.81
CA LYS A 74 37.78 -4.95 -22.17
C LYS A 74 38.66 -5.60 -21.11
N GLY A 75 38.16 -5.65 -19.88
CA GLY A 75 38.86 -6.28 -18.75
C GLY A 75 39.62 -5.31 -17.84
N SER A 76 39.77 -4.05 -18.24
CA SER A 76 40.31 -3.00 -17.38
C SER A 76 39.47 -2.81 -16.11
N GLU A 77 40.07 -2.34 -15.01
CA GLU A 77 39.32 -2.03 -13.79
C GLU A 77 38.20 -1.01 -14.05
N LYS A 78 38.48 0.00 -14.89
CA LYS A 78 37.49 0.98 -15.32
C LYS A 78 36.28 0.32 -15.98
N SER A 79 36.49 -0.66 -16.87
CA SER A 79 35.38 -1.39 -17.50
C SER A 79 34.53 -2.16 -16.48
N LYS A 80 35.14 -2.74 -15.43
CA LYS A 80 34.41 -3.44 -14.36
C LYS A 80 33.50 -2.48 -13.58
N TYR A 81 34.01 -1.30 -13.23
CA TYR A 81 33.20 -0.27 -12.56
C TYR A 81 32.05 0.22 -13.41
N LEU A 82 32.29 0.45 -14.71
CA LEU A 82 31.24 0.91 -15.62
C LEU A 82 30.12 -0.13 -15.77
N ILE A 83 30.46 -1.42 -15.93
CA ILE A 83 29.48 -2.52 -15.92
C ILE A 83 28.67 -2.47 -14.61
N ARG A 84 29.35 -2.34 -13.48
CA ARG A 84 28.66 -2.33 -12.18
C ARG A 84 27.73 -1.13 -12.02
N ILE A 85 28.13 0.04 -12.48
CA ILE A 85 27.28 1.25 -12.48
C ILE A 85 26.01 1.01 -13.31
N GLN A 86 26.11 0.37 -14.47
CA GLN A 86 24.94 0.05 -15.30
C GLN A 86 23.99 -0.94 -14.60
N GLU A 87 24.52 -1.98 -13.97
CA GLU A 87 23.74 -2.93 -13.17
C GLU A 87 23.00 -2.23 -12.03
N LEU A 88 23.70 -1.35 -11.30
CA LEU A 88 23.11 -0.58 -10.21
C LEU A 88 22.00 0.34 -10.73
N CYS A 89 22.20 1.04 -11.85
CA CYS A 89 21.15 1.87 -12.46
C CYS A 89 19.88 1.05 -12.77
N LYS A 90 20.06 -0.13 -13.39
CA LYS A 90 18.94 -1.06 -13.69
C LYS A 90 18.25 -1.55 -12.43
N HIS A 91 19.00 -1.95 -11.42
CA HIS A 91 18.44 -2.39 -10.14
C HIS A 91 17.64 -1.27 -9.47
N ILE A 92 18.17 -0.06 -9.43
CA ILE A 92 17.47 1.10 -8.84
C ILE A 92 16.19 1.39 -9.62
N GLN A 93 16.23 1.44 -10.96
CA GLN A 93 15.03 1.65 -11.79
C GLN A 93 13.97 0.55 -11.60
N SER A 94 14.37 -0.70 -11.40
CA SER A 94 13.45 -1.82 -11.22
C SER A 94 12.62 -1.73 -9.93
N ILE A 95 13.11 -1.00 -8.92
CA ILE A 95 12.42 -0.83 -7.64
C ILE A 95 11.30 0.22 -7.81
N LYS A 96 10.08 -0.28 -8.05
CA LYS A 96 8.85 0.51 -8.23
C LYS A 96 7.92 0.52 -7.02
N CYS A 97 8.05 -0.46 -6.12
CA CYS A 97 7.20 -0.59 -4.95
C CYS A 97 7.78 0.18 -3.75
N TYR A 98 6.91 0.50 -2.79
CA TYR A 98 7.19 1.36 -1.61
C TYR A 98 6.99 0.60 -0.29
N ASN A 99 7.37 -0.68 -0.27
CA ASN A 99 7.22 -1.52 0.92
C ASN A 99 8.52 -1.55 1.74
N MET A 100 8.50 -2.20 2.91
CA MET A 100 9.72 -2.32 3.74
C MET A 100 10.86 -3.03 3.00
N LEU A 101 10.55 -4.01 2.14
CA LEU A 101 11.53 -4.75 1.38
C LEU A 101 12.21 -3.90 0.30
N SER A 102 11.47 -3.00 -0.36
CA SER A 102 12.02 -2.09 -1.36
C SER A 102 12.97 -1.07 -0.75
N ILE A 103 12.64 -0.58 0.45
CA ILE A 103 13.52 0.33 1.20
C ILE A 103 14.80 -0.37 1.62
N LYS A 104 14.69 -1.57 2.19
CA LYS A 104 15.87 -2.36 2.53
C LYS A 104 16.77 -2.61 1.31
N LYS A 105 16.18 -2.97 0.15
CA LYS A 105 16.93 -3.11 -1.10
C LYS A 105 17.63 -1.81 -1.53
N LEU A 106 16.99 -0.65 -1.36
CA LEU A 106 17.62 0.64 -1.66
C LEU A 106 18.75 0.97 -0.68
N GLU A 107 18.61 0.64 0.61
CA GLU A 107 19.65 0.79 1.64
C GLU A 107 20.85 -0.13 1.36
N ASP A 108 20.60 -1.37 0.94
CA ASP A 108 21.64 -2.32 0.53
C ASP A 108 22.42 -1.79 -0.68
N LEU A 109 21.71 -1.25 -1.70
CA LEU A 109 22.33 -0.60 -2.86
C LEU A 109 23.11 0.67 -2.48
N GLU A 110 22.61 1.48 -1.55
CA GLU A 110 23.32 2.67 -1.05
C GLU A 110 24.61 2.29 -0.33
N SER A 111 24.56 1.23 0.47
CA SER A 111 25.72 0.67 1.17
C SER A 111 26.75 0.16 0.19
N GLU A 112 26.31 -0.51 -0.88
CA GLU A 112 27.19 -0.98 -1.94
C GLU A 112 27.89 0.17 -2.68
N VAL A 113 27.15 1.22 -3.06
CA VAL A 113 27.73 2.42 -3.70
C VAL A 113 28.75 3.09 -2.77
N LYS A 114 28.48 3.14 -1.46
CA LYS A 114 29.45 3.65 -0.46
C LYS A 114 30.73 2.82 -0.46
N VAL A 115 30.64 1.49 -0.53
CA VAL A 115 31.82 0.62 -0.62
C VAL A 115 32.59 0.89 -1.90
N LEU A 116 31.93 1.01 -3.05
CA LEU A 116 32.58 1.34 -4.33
C LEU A 116 33.26 2.71 -4.33
N LEU A 117 32.74 3.67 -3.57
CA LEU A 117 33.37 4.99 -3.38
C LEU A 117 34.55 4.92 -2.40
N SER A 118 34.53 4.03 -1.40
CA SER A 118 35.63 3.87 -0.43
C SER A 118 36.88 3.24 -1.03
N TYR A 119 36.74 2.54 -2.16
CA TYR A 119 37.85 2.05 -3.00
C TYR A 119 37.86 2.84 -4.31
N PRO A 120 38.23 4.14 -4.27
CA PRO A 120 37.91 5.05 -5.36
C PRO A 120 38.62 4.59 -6.66
N PRO A 121 37.87 4.43 -7.75
CA PRO A 121 38.45 4.16 -9.05
C PRO A 121 39.38 5.30 -9.46
N GLN A 122 40.49 4.98 -10.11
CA GLN A 122 41.46 5.98 -10.61
C GLN A 122 40.83 6.97 -11.63
N SER A 123 39.69 6.61 -12.22
CA SER A 123 38.99 7.43 -13.20
C SER A 123 38.00 8.38 -12.53
N MET A 124 38.28 9.68 -12.58
CA MET A 124 37.39 10.74 -12.06
C MET A 124 35.95 10.65 -12.59
N SER A 125 35.78 10.26 -13.86
CA SER A 125 34.45 10.07 -14.46
C SER A 125 33.62 9.01 -13.72
N VAL A 126 34.26 7.95 -13.25
CA VAL A 126 33.59 6.85 -12.52
C VAL A 126 33.21 7.32 -11.13
N VAL A 127 34.11 8.04 -10.45
CA VAL A 127 33.84 8.66 -9.15
C VAL A 127 32.62 9.59 -9.25
N MET A 128 32.60 10.49 -10.24
CA MET A 128 31.46 11.39 -10.45
C MET A 128 30.14 10.65 -10.66
N MET A 129 30.13 9.58 -11.45
CA MET A 129 28.93 8.76 -11.66
C MET A 129 28.48 8.07 -10.36
N LEU A 130 29.40 7.48 -9.60
CA LEU A 130 29.09 6.83 -8.33
C LEU A 130 28.57 7.83 -7.29
N THR A 131 29.18 9.02 -7.19
CA THR A 131 28.69 10.08 -6.31
C THR A 131 27.30 10.55 -6.72
N ARG A 132 27.04 10.73 -8.03
CA ARG A 132 25.69 11.10 -8.48
C ARG A 132 24.67 10.00 -8.19
N LEU A 133 25.06 8.74 -8.39
CA LEU A 133 24.23 7.58 -8.09
C LEU A 133 23.88 7.50 -6.59
N GLN A 134 24.84 7.81 -5.72
CA GLN A 134 24.64 7.88 -4.28
C GLN A 134 23.62 8.97 -3.91
N SER A 135 23.72 10.17 -4.51
CA SER A 135 22.74 11.24 -4.30
C SER A 135 21.34 10.81 -4.73
N LEU A 136 21.21 10.20 -5.92
CA LEU A 136 19.93 9.71 -6.44
C LEU A 136 19.31 8.61 -5.57
N LEU A 137 20.12 7.73 -4.99
CA LEU A 137 19.66 6.73 -4.03
C LEU A 137 19.08 7.38 -2.78
N LYS A 138 19.75 8.40 -2.22
CA LYS A 138 19.25 9.15 -1.07
C LYS A 138 17.93 9.86 -1.38
N GLU A 139 17.86 10.56 -2.51
CA GLU A 139 16.65 11.23 -2.97
C GLU A 139 15.50 10.21 -3.13
N LYS A 140 15.76 9.05 -3.72
CA LYS A 140 14.76 7.99 -3.88
C LYS A 140 14.31 7.39 -2.55
N LEU A 141 15.23 7.20 -1.60
CA LEU A 141 14.92 6.71 -0.26
C LEU A 141 14.02 7.71 0.50
N GLU A 142 14.33 9.00 0.39
CA GLU A 142 13.54 10.07 1.00
C GLU A 142 12.12 10.10 0.44
N LEU A 143 11.95 10.01 -0.88
CA LEU A 143 10.63 9.91 -1.51
C LEU A 143 9.85 8.67 -1.05
N GLN A 144 10.52 7.53 -0.87
CA GLN A 144 9.85 6.32 -0.34
C GLN A 144 9.39 6.53 1.11
N ASN A 145 10.18 7.21 1.93
CA ASN A 145 9.83 7.53 3.32
C ASN A 145 8.70 8.57 3.42
N GLN A 146 8.70 9.58 2.56
CA GLN A 146 7.61 10.55 2.47
C GLN A 146 6.28 9.88 2.08
N ARG A 147 6.28 8.95 1.12
CA ARG A 147 5.08 8.16 0.77
C ARG A 147 4.58 7.27 1.91
N LYS A 148 5.47 6.72 2.73
CA LYS A 148 5.10 5.96 3.93
C LYS A 148 4.39 6.84 4.96
N GLN A 149 4.90 8.03 5.25
CA GLN A 149 4.27 8.92 6.24
C GLN A 149 2.84 9.31 5.84
N ILE A 150 2.60 9.54 4.55
CA ILE A 150 1.26 9.77 4.00
C ILE A 150 0.32 8.58 4.26
N THR A 151 0.85 7.36 4.25
CA THR A 151 0.07 6.13 4.51
C THR A 151 -0.09 5.84 6.00
N TYR A 152 0.86 6.21 6.87
CA TYR A 152 0.78 5.91 8.32
C TYR A 152 -0.04 6.93 9.11
N ASN A 153 -0.05 8.21 8.71
CA ASN A 153 -0.90 9.23 9.31
C ASN A 153 -2.41 9.03 8.99
N SER A 154 -2.73 8.03 8.17
CA SER A 154 -4.08 7.66 7.75
C SER A 154 -4.85 6.82 8.76
N LEU A 155 -4.16 6.22 9.73
CA LEU A 155 -4.75 5.40 10.78
C LEU A 155 -5.01 6.26 12.02
N PRO A 156 -6.26 6.40 12.50
CA PRO A 156 -6.53 7.11 13.73
C PRO A 156 -5.78 6.44 14.89
N GLN A 157 -4.78 7.14 15.43
CA GLN A 157 -3.97 6.68 16.57
C GLN A 157 -4.79 6.54 17.87
N ASN A 158 -6.06 6.97 17.89
CA ASN A 158 -6.91 7.03 19.07
C ASN A 158 -8.21 6.21 18.98
N SER A 159 -8.25 5.13 18.19
CA SER A 159 -9.29 4.12 18.36
C SER A 159 -8.69 2.88 19.01
N THR A 160 -9.00 2.68 20.29
CA THR A 160 -8.87 1.43 21.05
C THR A 160 -9.79 0.32 20.49
N ALA A 161 -9.87 0.17 19.17
CA ALA A 161 -10.40 -1.00 18.50
C ALA A 161 -9.21 -1.93 18.24
N ARG A 162 -8.92 -2.72 19.26
CA ARG A 162 -7.88 -3.74 19.33
C ARG A 162 -8.12 -4.81 18.26
N ILE A 163 -7.74 -4.57 17.00
CA ILE A 163 -7.54 -5.66 16.03
C ILE A 163 -6.18 -6.27 16.35
N LYS A 164 -6.17 -7.21 17.30
CA LYS A 164 -5.07 -8.18 17.43
C LYS A 164 -5.09 -9.03 16.16
N THR A 165 -4.32 -8.63 15.16
CA THR A 165 -3.90 -9.55 14.12
C THR A 165 -2.57 -10.11 14.61
N GLU A 166 -2.62 -11.34 15.07
CA GLU A 166 -1.46 -12.11 15.49
C GLU A 166 -0.46 -12.14 14.34
N GLN A 167 0.63 -11.39 14.52
CA GLN A 167 1.87 -11.59 13.81
C GLN A 167 2.48 -12.86 14.40
N ASN A 168 2.45 -13.95 13.63
CA ASN A 168 3.43 -15.03 13.65
C ASN A 168 3.10 -16.01 12.51
N ASN A 169 3.66 -15.76 11.33
CA ASN A 169 4.55 -16.70 10.64
C ASN A 169 4.80 -16.22 9.21
N SER A 170 6.09 -16.20 8.89
CA SER A 170 6.66 -16.30 7.56
C SER A 170 5.93 -17.33 6.71
N ASP A 171 5.51 -16.95 5.51
CA ASP A 171 6.18 -17.45 4.30
C ASP A 171 5.72 -16.73 3.04
N ASN A 172 6.70 -16.51 2.17
CA ASN A 172 6.57 -16.09 0.78
C ASN A 172 5.47 -16.89 0.08
N ASN A 173 4.55 -16.22 -0.60
CA ASN A 173 4.35 -16.49 -2.02
C ASN A 173 3.55 -15.39 -2.74
N ASN A 174 4.03 -15.12 -3.95
CA ASN A 174 3.50 -14.19 -4.94
C ASN A 174 2.06 -14.52 -5.36
N SER A 175 1.26 -13.48 -5.61
CA SER A 175 0.22 -13.48 -6.64
C SER A 175 0.08 -12.02 -7.12
N ILE A 176 0.64 -11.62 -8.26
CA ILE A 176 0.19 -11.94 -9.63
C ILE A 176 -1.32 -12.14 -9.64
N TYR A 177 -2.01 -11.09 -10.09
CA TYR A 177 -3.43 -11.12 -10.44
C TYR A 177 -3.64 -12.18 -11.51
N ASP A 178 -3.99 -13.38 -11.06
CA ASP A 178 -4.44 -14.44 -11.93
C ASP A 178 -5.80 -14.90 -11.42
N TYR A 179 -6.80 -14.82 -12.30
CA TYR A 179 -8.17 -15.26 -12.07
C TYR A 179 -8.16 -16.80 -11.89
N ARG A 180 -7.81 -17.31 -10.71
CA ARG A 180 -7.92 -18.76 -10.45
C ARG A 180 -9.32 -19.11 -9.96
N GLN A 181 -9.92 -20.02 -10.73
CA GLN A 181 -11.04 -20.87 -10.36
C GLN A 181 -10.85 -21.48 -8.96
N PHE A 182 -11.98 -21.55 -8.27
CA PHE A 182 -12.22 -22.14 -6.97
C PHE A 182 -11.50 -23.49 -6.78
N GLN A 183 -10.71 -23.60 -5.72
CA GLN A 183 -10.37 -24.90 -5.14
C GLN A 183 -11.07 -25.03 -3.79
N SER A 184 -11.76 -26.16 -3.62
CA SER A 184 -12.53 -26.53 -2.44
C SER A 184 -11.60 -26.99 -1.32
N GLU A 185 -11.24 -26.11 -0.38
CA GLU A 185 -10.57 -26.51 0.85
C GLU A 185 -11.50 -26.37 2.06
N ASN A 186 -11.69 -27.50 2.74
CA ASN A 186 -12.67 -27.75 3.82
C ASN A 186 -12.31 -27.15 5.19
N ASN A 187 -11.44 -26.13 5.27
CA ASN A 187 -11.05 -25.53 6.55
C ASN A 187 -11.18 -24.00 6.55
N LEU A 188 -12.44 -23.55 6.55
CA LEU A 188 -12.83 -22.14 6.58
C LEU A 188 -12.35 -21.35 7.80
N LYS A 189 -12.01 -22.05 8.89
CA LYS A 189 -11.59 -21.44 10.16
C LYS A 189 -10.23 -20.74 10.11
N GLN A 190 -9.40 -21.00 9.10
CA GLN A 190 -8.03 -20.45 9.04
C GLN A 190 -7.65 -19.80 7.70
N SER A 191 -8.47 -19.90 6.67
CA SER A 191 -8.15 -19.27 5.39
C SER A 191 -8.41 -17.76 5.44
N LEU A 192 -7.32 -16.98 5.49
CA LEU A 192 -7.35 -15.52 5.34
C LEU A 192 -7.99 -15.13 3.98
N GLU A 193 -7.86 -15.99 2.98
CA GLU A 193 -8.50 -15.88 1.68
C GLU A 193 -10.02 -16.01 1.77
N PHE A 194 -10.54 -16.97 2.53
CA PHE A 194 -11.98 -17.08 2.75
C PHE A 194 -12.56 -15.83 3.41
N LYS A 195 -11.90 -15.29 4.43
CA LYS A 195 -12.32 -14.03 5.06
C LYS A 195 -12.38 -12.90 4.05
N ARG A 196 -11.34 -12.72 3.24
CA ARG A 196 -11.33 -11.67 2.19
C ARG A 196 -12.45 -11.85 1.17
N ASN A 197 -12.65 -13.08 0.70
CA ASN A 197 -13.68 -13.41 -0.29
C ASN A 197 -15.09 -13.21 0.27
N PHE A 198 -15.32 -13.63 1.51
CA PHE A 198 -16.59 -13.44 2.22
C PHE A 198 -16.95 -11.96 2.33
N TYR A 199 -16.02 -11.12 2.78
CA TYR A 199 -16.25 -9.68 2.94
C TYR A 199 -16.49 -9.00 1.60
N SER A 200 -15.68 -9.33 0.60
CA SER A 200 -15.82 -8.78 -0.76
C SER A 200 -17.22 -9.09 -1.32
N LYS A 201 -17.70 -10.33 -1.14
CA LYS A 201 -19.03 -10.73 -1.64
C LYS A 201 -20.16 -10.04 -0.90
N CYS A 202 -20.05 -9.90 0.42
CA CYS A 202 -21.04 -9.18 1.22
C CYS A 202 -21.15 -7.71 0.79
N LEU A 203 -20.02 -7.04 0.55
CA LEU A 203 -19.98 -5.65 0.10
C LEU A 203 -20.57 -5.50 -1.32
N GLU A 204 -20.21 -6.39 -2.24
CA GLU A 204 -20.77 -6.39 -3.61
C GLU A 204 -22.30 -6.49 -3.58
N MET A 205 -22.86 -7.34 -2.71
CA MET A 205 -24.30 -7.48 -2.58
C MET A 205 -24.94 -6.27 -1.91
N LYS A 206 -24.35 -5.73 -0.84
CA LYS A 206 -24.87 -4.54 -0.16
C LYS A 206 -24.92 -3.30 -1.04
N VAL A 207 -23.93 -3.11 -1.92
CA VAL A 207 -23.89 -1.96 -2.85
C VAL A 207 -25.06 -1.99 -3.83
N LYS A 208 -25.57 -3.19 -4.18
CA LYS A 208 -26.72 -3.35 -5.08
C LYS A 208 -28.08 -3.12 -4.39
N LEU A 209 -28.12 -3.08 -3.06
CA LEU A 209 -29.35 -2.90 -2.29
C LEU A 209 -29.68 -1.40 -2.11
N PRO A 210 -30.97 -1.01 -2.12
CA PRO A 210 -31.38 0.36 -1.82
C PRO A 210 -30.87 0.83 -0.45
N LYS A 211 -30.62 2.13 -0.29
CA LYS A 211 -30.13 2.70 0.99
C LYS A 211 -31.08 2.45 2.17
N ASN A 212 -32.38 2.33 1.89
CA ASN A 212 -33.42 2.09 2.90
C ASN A 212 -33.68 0.60 3.15
N HIS A 213 -32.93 -0.30 2.51
CA HIS A 213 -33.11 -1.74 2.65
C HIS A 213 -32.58 -2.20 4.02
N PRO A 214 -33.38 -2.82 4.92
CA PRO A 214 -32.90 -3.21 6.25
C PRO A 214 -31.63 -4.08 6.28
N ALA A 215 -31.29 -4.83 5.23
CA ALA A 215 -30.02 -5.53 5.14
C ALA A 215 -28.78 -4.61 5.15
N GLN A 216 -28.95 -3.32 4.86
CA GLN A 216 -27.90 -2.31 5.01
C GLN A 216 -27.44 -2.18 6.48
N GLN A 217 -28.34 -2.42 7.45
CA GLN A 217 -28.04 -2.33 8.88
C GLN A 217 -27.28 -3.55 9.44
N ILE A 218 -27.28 -4.68 8.73
CA ILE A 218 -26.62 -5.91 9.18
C ILE A 218 -25.09 -5.76 9.11
N LEU A 219 -24.36 -5.95 10.20
CA LEU A 219 -22.90 -5.89 10.16
C LEU A 219 -22.33 -7.15 9.47
N VAL A 220 -21.45 -6.96 8.48
CA VAL A 220 -20.80 -8.07 7.75
C VAL A 220 -19.97 -8.95 8.69
N GLN A 221 -19.40 -8.36 9.74
CA GLN A 221 -18.66 -9.07 10.77
C GLN A 221 -19.53 -10.06 11.55
N ASP A 222 -20.80 -9.73 11.79
CA ASP A 222 -21.72 -10.63 12.52
C ASP A 222 -22.08 -11.85 11.67
N LEU A 223 -22.32 -11.62 10.38
CA LEU A 223 -22.54 -12.71 9.41
C LEU A 223 -21.32 -13.62 9.31
N TYR A 224 -20.11 -13.04 9.29
CA TYR A 224 -18.87 -13.81 9.26
C TYR A 224 -18.72 -14.67 10.53
N ASN A 225 -18.95 -14.08 11.70
CA ASN A 225 -18.88 -14.80 12.98
C ASN A 225 -19.89 -15.95 13.02
N PHE A 226 -21.09 -15.75 12.48
CA PHE A 226 -22.12 -16.78 12.40
C PHE A 226 -21.70 -17.96 11.51
N VAL A 227 -21.19 -17.66 10.30
CA VAL A 227 -20.69 -18.62 9.32
C VAL A 227 -19.55 -19.45 9.89
N ILE A 228 -18.60 -18.81 10.58
CA ILE A 228 -17.49 -19.50 11.25
C ILE A 228 -17.98 -20.35 12.43
N LYS A 229 -18.91 -19.84 13.25
CA LYS A 229 -19.48 -20.58 14.39
C LYS A 229 -20.24 -21.83 13.93
N LYS A 230 -20.92 -21.76 12.78
CA LYS A 230 -21.69 -22.86 12.20
C LYS A 230 -20.88 -23.78 11.29
N ASN A 231 -19.57 -23.52 11.10
CA ASN A 231 -18.70 -24.26 10.18
C ASN A 231 -19.29 -24.41 8.77
N TYR A 232 -19.92 -23.36 8.24
CA TYR A 232 -20.51 -23.41 6.90
C TYR A 232 -19.43 -23.60 5.84
N THR A 233 -19.70 -24.47 4.86
CA THR A 233 -18.90 -24.56 3.63
C THR A 233 -18.93 -23.22 2.88
N GLN A 234 -18.00 -22.99 1.95
CA GLN A 234 -17.97 -21.75 1.16
C GLN A 234 -19.29 -21.51 0.40
N GLU A 235 -19.86 -22.57 -0.18
CA GLU A 235 -21.15 -22.50 -0.86
C GLU A 235 -22.30 -22.19 0.10
N GLN A 236 -22.31 -22.82 1.27
CA GLN A 236 -23.30 -22.55 2.33
C GLN A 236 -23.20 -21.11 2.84
N ALA A 237 -21.99 -20.57 2.96
CA ALA A 237 -21.76 -19.19 3.36
C ALA A 237 -22.31 -18.20 2.34
N VAL A 238 -22.10 -18.45 1.03
CA VAL A 238 -22.64 -17.60 -0.04
C VAL A 238 -24.17 -17.66 -0.08
N ASN A 239 -24.76 -18.84 0.07
CA ASN A 239 -26.21 -19.00 0.11
C ASN A 239 -26.81 -18.35 1.36
N PHE A 240 -26.14 -18.44 2.49
CA PHE A 240 -26.52 -17.75 3.72
C PHE A 240 -26.51 -16.22 3.54
N ILE A 241 -25.45 -15.65 2.97
CA ILE A 241 -25.40 -14.20 2.67
C ILE A 241 -26.56 -13.79 1.77
N LYS A 242 -26.82 -14.57 0.71
CA LYS A 242 -27.96 -14.30 -0.20
C LYS A 242 -29.28 -14.31 0.56
N LYS A 243 -29.50 -15.31 1.42
CA LYS A 243 -30.71 -15.41 2.23
C LYS A 243 -30.86 -14.21 3.18
N CYS A 244 -29.79 -13.83 3.89
CA CYS A 244 -29.82 -12.69 4.80
C CYS A 244 -30.05 -11.34 4.07
N PHE A 245 -29.61 -11.23 2.82
CA PHE A 245 -29.67 -9.98 2.07
C PHE A 245 -30.85 -9.87 1.09
N MET A 246 -31.48 -10.97 0.70
CA MET A 246 -32.62 -10.99 -0.22
C MET A 246 -33.93 -11.40 0.44
N GLU A 247 -33.91 -12.29 1.44
CA GLU A 247 -35.12 -12.92 1.99
C GLU A 247 -35.48 -12.47 3.41
N TYR A 248 -34.65 -11.65 4.07
CA TYR A 248 -34.89 -11.13 5.44
C TYR A 248 -35.08 -12.19 6.53
N GLU A 249 -34.66 -13.43 6.32
CA GLU A 249 -34.72 -14.46 7.36
C GLU A 249 -33.38 -14.52 8.10
N ILE A 250 -33.31 -13.83 9.24
CA ILE A 250 -32.31 -14.12 10.28
C ILE A 250 -33.00 -15.02 11.30
N ASN A 251 -32.85 -16.35 11.13
CA ASN A 251 -33.21 -17.35 12.15
C ASN A 251 -31.96 -17.80 12.92
#